data_AF-A0A2L2Z793-F1
#
_entry.id   AF-A0A2L2Z793-F1
#
_cell.length_a   1.000
_cell.length_b   1.000
_cell.length_c   1.000
_cell.angle_alpha   90.00
_cell.angle_beta   90.00
_cell.angle_gamma   90.00
#
_symmetry.space_group_name_H-M   'P 1'
#
loop_
_entity.id
_entity.type
_entity.pdbx_description
1 polymer ?
#
loop_
_entity_poly.entity_id
_entity_poly.type
_entity_poly.pdbx_seq_one_letter_code
_entity_poly.pdbx_strand_id
1 'polypeptide(L)' 'ESSAGGSFIVWPDLGVPMGRGTIFVLHLKDDQSEFVEVRRVKDVIKKQSQFIGYPIKLVDEKEREKEVSASSTLGLSS' A
#
# COMPACT_ATOMS: atom_id res chain seq x y z
N GLU A 1 -13.41 -14.09 -10.43
CA GLU A 1 -13.58 -12.67 -10.78
C GLU A 1 -15.06 -12.35 -10.76
N SER A 2 -15.49 -11.34 -10.00
CA SER A 2 -16.91 -11.00 -9.79
C SER A 2 -17.19 -9.67 -10.48
N SER A 3 -17.79 -9.71 -11.67
CA SER A 3 -18.30 -8.52 -12.35
C SER A 3 -19.55 -8.02 -11.62
N ALA A 4 -19.72 -6.71 -11.48
CA ALA A 4 -20.68 -6.00 -10.62
C ALA A 4 -22.19 -6.23 -10.90
N GLY A 5 -22.60 -7.40 -11.41
CA GLY A 5 -23.97 -7.85 -11.64
C GLY A 5 -24.55 -8.72 -10.52
N GLY A 6 -23.94 -8.74 -9.32
CA GLY A 6 -24.49 -9.44 -8.15
C GLY A 6 -24.13 -10.92 -8.01
N SER A 7 -23.16 -11.42 -8.79
CA SER A 7 -22.68 -12.80 -8.69
C SER A 7 -21.24 -12.84 -8.18
N PHE A 8 -21.03 -13.45 -7.01
CA PHE A 8 -19.71 -13.72 -6.47
C PHE A 8 -19.47 -15.23 -6.42
N ILE A 9 -18.20 -15.61 -6.26
CA ILE A 9 -17.84 -17.02 -6.22
C ILE A 9 -16.89 -17.27 -5.05
N VAL A 10 -17.13 -18.37 -4.34
CA VAL A 10 -16.42 -18.75 -3.12
C VAL A 10 -15.67 -20.04 -3.37
N TRP A 11 -14.40 -20.06 -3.01
CA TRP A 11 -13.53 -21.22 -3.17
C TRP A 11 -12.55 -21.30 -2.01
N PRO A 12 -12.08 -22.51 -1.65
CA PRO A 12 -10.97 -22.67 -0.73
C PRO A 12 -9.73 -21.94 -1.27
N ASP A 13 -9.15 -21.08 -0.46
CA ASP A 13 -7.89 -20.43 -0.79
C ASP A 13 -6.74 -21.44 -0.65
N LEU A 14 -5.91 -21.55 -1.69
CA LEU A 14 -4.70 -22.39 -1.72
C LEU A 14 -3.43 -21.55 -1.52
N GLY A 15 -3.59 -20.29 -1.11
CA GLY A 15 -2.51 -19.32 -0.98
C GLY A 15 -1.70 -19.49 0.30
N VAL A 16 -0.90 -18.47 0.60
CA VAL A 16 -0.08 -18.42 1.81
C VAL A 16 -0.99 -18.52 3.03
N PRO A 17 -0.71 -19.41 4.01
CA PRO A 17 -1.51 -19.51 5.22
C PRO A 17 -1.48 -18.19 5.97
N MET A 18 -2.57 -17.45 5.82
CA MET A 18 -2.88 -16.33 6.68
C MET A 18 -3.25 -16.86 8.05
N GLY A 19 -2.67 -16.30 9.12
CA GLY A 19 -3.00 -16.71 10.49
C GLY A 19 -4.48 -16.48 10.82
N ARG A 20 -4.81 -15.36 11.47
CA ARG A 20 -6.21 -14.95 11.70
C ARG A 20 -6.41 -13.56 11.11
N GLY A 21 -7.44 -13.41 10.28
CA GLY A 21 -7.80 -12.14 9.67
C GLY A 21 -8.56 -12.32 8.36
N THR A 22 -8.82 -11.20 7.69
CA THR A 22 -9.47 -11.14 6.38
C THR A 22 -8.65 -10.21 5.51
N ILE A 23 -8.38 -10.60 4.27
CA ILE A 23 -7.84 -9.71 3.24
C ILE A 23 -8.94 -9.32 2.27
N PHE A 24 -8.98 -8.04 1.93
CA PHE A 24 -9.75 -7.53 0.81
C PHE A 24 -8.76 -7.11 -0.28
N VAL A 25 -8.88 -7.70 -1.47
CA VAL A 25 -8.16 -7.27 -2.67
C VAL A 25 -9.15 -6.48 -3.53
N LEU A 26 -8.89 -5.19 -3.72
CA LEU A 26 -9.74 -4.29 -4.49
C LEU A 26 -9.14 -4.08 -5.88
N HIS A 27 -9.87 -4.51 -6.91
CA HIS A 27 -9.53 -4.19 -8.30
C HIS A 27 -10.26 -2.91 -8.69
N LEU A 28 -9.51 -1.82 -8.84
CA LEU A 28 -10.03 -0.52 -9.19
C LEU A 28 -10.19 -0.38 -10.72
N LYS A 29 -11.19 0.39 -11.14
CA LYS A 29 -11.32 0.83 -12.53
C LYS A 29 -10.34 1.97 -12.82
N ASP A 30 -10.03 2.20 -14.09
CA ASP A 30 -9.08 3.25 -14.52
C ASP A 30 -9.50 4.67 -14.07
N ASP A 31 -10.81 4.94 -14.05
CA ASP A 31 -11.38 6.21 -13.60
C ASP A 31 -11.29 6.41 -12.07
N GLN A 32 -10.93 5.38 -11.32
CA GLN A 32 -10.77 5.39 -9.86
C GLN A 32 -9.30 5.34 -9.42
N SER A 33 -8.38 5.68 -10.33
CA SER A 33 -6.92 5.73 -10.07
C SER A 33 -6.53 6.69 -8.95
N GLU A 34 -7.36 7.68 -8.61
CA GLU A 34 -7.13 8.58 -7.46
C GLU A 34 -6.98 7.82 -6.12
N PHE A 35 -7.55 6.62 -6.00
CA PHE A 35 -7.46 5.80 -4.79
C PHE A 35 -6.16 5.00 -4.69
N VAL A 36 -5.35 4.99 -5.75
CA VAL A 36 -3.98 4.47 -5.71
C VAL A 36 -3.03 5.52 -5.10
N GLU A 37 -3.39 6.81 -5.21
CA GLU A 37 -2.59 7.89 -4.65
C GLU A 37 -2.58 7.84 -3.12
N VAL A 38 -1.37 7.66 -2.58
CA VAL A 38 -1.08 7.60 -1.15
C VAL A 38 -1.71 8.74 -0.36
N ARG A 39 -1.67 9.96 -0.92
CA ARG A 39 -2.24 11.15 -0.28
C ARG A 39 -3.75 11.01 -0.10
N ARG A 40 -4.45 10.51 -1.11
CA ARG A 40 -5.90 10.29 -1.08
C ARG A 40 -6.27 9.22 -0.06
N VAL A 41 -5.54 8.10 -0.05
CA VAL A 41 -5.74 7.00 0.90
C VAL A 41 -5.55 7.48 2.34
N LYS A 42 -4.51 8.30 2.61
CA LYS A 42 -4.28 8.88 3.95
C LYS A 42 -5.44 9.76 4.42
N ASP A 43 -6.00 10.59 3.54
CA ASP A 43 -7.16 11.43 3.89
C ASP A 43 -8.42 10.60 4.15
N VAL A 44 -8.64 9.54 3.38
CA VAL A 44 -9.77 8.62 3.57
C VAL A 44 -9.63 7.88 4.91
N ILE A 45 -8.45 7.32 5.21
CA ILE A 45 -8.20 6.62 6.48
C ILE A 45 -8.50 7.57 7.64
N LYS A 46 -7.92 8.78 7.66
CA LYS A 46 -8.13 9.75 8.75
C LYS A 46 -9.60 10.09 8.98
N LYS A 47 -10.38 10.26 7.90
CA LYS A 47 -11.82 10.59 7.99
C LYS A 47 -12.65 9.44 8.52
N GLN A 48 -12.39 8.22 8.03
CA GLN A 48 -13.19 7.04 8.37
C GLN A 48 -12.75 6.38 9.68
N SER A 49 -11.51 6.61 10.13
CA SER A 49 -10.94 5.95 11.28
C SER A 49 -11.03 6.73 12.59
N GLN A 50 -11.74 7.86 12.63
CA GLN A 50 -11.78 8.76 13.79
C GLN A 50 -12.23 8.09 15.11
N PHE A 51 -12.92 6.95 15.05
CA PHE A 51 -13.40 6.20 16.22
C PHE A 51 -12.82 4.78 16.32
N ILE A 52 -11.73 4.48 15.62
CA ILE A 52 -11.12 3.14 15.64
C ILE A 52 -10.10 3.06 16.78
N GLY A 53 -10.35 2.19 17.76
CA GLY A 53 -9.50 2.00 18.94
C GLY A 53 -8.23 1.16 18.72
N TYR A 54 -7.93 0.78 17.48
CA TYR A 54 -6.77 -0.03 17.10
C TYR A 54 -5.88 0.71 16.10
N PRO A 55 -4.55 0.47 16.11
CA PRO A 55 -3.63 1.14 15.21
C PRO A 55 -3.85 0.69 13.76
N ILE A 56 -4.04 1.65 12.86
CA ILE A 56 -4.12 1.42 11.42
C ILE A 56 -2.77 1.69 10.78
N LYS A 57 -2.25 0.70 10.05
CA LYS A 57 -0.98 0.82 9.32
C LYS A 57 -1.27 0.97 7.83
N LEU A 58 -0.60 1.94 7.20
CA LEU A 58 -0.58 2.10 5.75
C LEU A 58 0.86 1.83 5.29
N VAL A 59 1.03 0.84 4.40
CA VAL A 59 2.30 0.60 3.71
C VAL A 59 2.36 1.53 2.50
N ASP A 60 3.50 2.20 2.33
CA ASP A 60 3.69 3.27 1.37
C ASP A 60 5.12 3.19 0.83
N GLU A 61 5.29 3.25 -0.49
CA GLU A 61 6.60 3.25 -1.14
C GLU A 61 7.09 4.69 -1.26
N LYS A 62 8.08 5.04 -0.44
CA LYS A 62 8.68 6.37 -0.42
C LYS A 62 10.05 6.30 -1.08
N GLU A 63 10.16 6.78 -2.32
CA GLU A 63 11.46 7.01 -2.94
C GLU A 63 12.23 8.03 -2.09
N ARG A 64 13.38 7.61 -1.55
CA ARG A 64 14.32 8.51 -0.89
C ARG A 64 15.41 8.85 -1.89
N GLU A 65 15.49 10.10 -2.29
CA GLU A 65 16.69 10.62 -2.97
C GLU A 65 17.87 10.50 -1.99
N LYS A 66 18.78 9.55 -2.27
CA LYS A 66 20.07 9.51 -1.60
C LYS A 66 20.93 10.60 -2.23
N GLU A 67 21.14 11.70 -1.51
CA GLU A 67 22.24 12.62 -1.81
C GLU A 67 23.56 11.83 -1.64
N VAL A 68 24.15 11.40 -2.76
CA VAL A 68 25.50 10.82 -2.76
C VAL A 68 26.47 11.99 -2.66
N SER A 69 26.88 12.33 -1.43
CA SER A 69 28.00 13.24 -1.23
C SER A 69 29.29 12.54 -1.69
N ALA A 70 29.72 12.87 -2.92
CA ALA A 70 31.04 12.50 -3.40
C ALA A 70 32.10 13.21 -2.55
N SER A 71 32.53 12.60 -1.45
CA SER A 71 33.71 13.02 -0.71
C SER A 71 34.94 12.53 -1.44
N SER A 72 35.40 13.35 -2.36
CA SER A 72 36.74 13.33 -2.93
C SER A 72 37.77 13.44 -1.81
N THR A 73 38.36 12.31 -1.40
CA THR A 73 39.65 12.32 -0.71
C THR A 73 40.72 11.80 -1.68
N LEU A 74 41.34 12.75 -2.38
CA LEU A 74 42.61 12.55 -3.06
C LEU A 74 43.66 12.17 -2.01
N GLY A 75 43.82 10.87 -1.77
CA GLY A 75 44.95 10.33 -1.04
C GLY A 75 46.12 10.11 -1.99
N LEU A 76 46.84 11.18 -2.32
CA LEU A 76 48.22 11.07 -2.75
C LEU A 76 48.99 10.36 -1.63
N SER A 77 49.51 9.17 -1.91
CA SER A 77 50.60 8.59 -1.13
C SER A 77 51.63 8.06 -2.11
N SER A 78 52.81 8.63 -1.97
CA SER A 78 54.08 8.36 -2.63
C SER A 78 54.50 6.91 -2.63
#